data_AF-A0A350H5M0-F1
#
_entry.id   AF-A0A350H5M0-F1
#
_cell.length_a   1.000
_cell.length_b   1.000
_cell.length_c   1.000
_cell.angle_alpha   90.00
_cell.angle_beta   90.00
_cell.angle_gamma   90.00
#
_symmetry.space_group_name_H-M   'P 1'
#
loop_
_entity.id
_entity.type
_entity.pdbx_description
1 polymer ?
#
loop_
_entity_poly.entity_id
_entity_poly.type
_entity_poly.pdbx_seq_one_letter_code
_entity_poly.pdbx_strand_id
1 'polypeptide(L)' 'MRNKRSVAIVLSAGVGSRMNSDIPKQYIELMGKPIIYYTIKAFEESNVDGIVLV' A
#
# COMPACT_ATOMS: atom_id res chain seq x y z
N MET A 1 -15.57 -16.00 -19.07
CA MET A 1 -15.34 -14.56 -19.30
C MET A 1 -15.26 -13.88 -17.93
N ARG A 2 -14.12 -13.27 -17.56
CA ARG A 2 -13.98 -12.55 -16.28
C ARG A 2 -14.67 -11.19 -16.43
N ASN A 3 -15.95 -11.11 -16.03
CA ASN A 3 -16.81 -9.96 -16.28
C ASN A 3 -16.97 -9.00 -15.08
N LYS A 4 -16.09 -9.13 -14.08
CA LYS A 4 -16.09 -8.26 -12.89
C LYS A 4 -14.73 -7.59 -12.75
N ARG A 5 -14.74 -6.26 -12.66
CA ARG A 5 -13.58 -5.44 -12.37
C ARG A 5 -13.35 -5.41 -10.85
N SER A 6 -12.13 -5.64 -10.42
CA SER A 6 -11.72 -5.62 -9.01
C SER A 6 -10.61 -4.59 -8.82
N VAL A 7 -10.79 -3.65 -7.88
CA VAL A 7 -9.82 -2.59 -7.59
C VAL A 7 -9.42 -2.68 -6.12
N ALA A 8 -8.11 -2.62 -5.84
CA ALA A 8 -7.59 -2.53 -4.49
C ALA A 8 -7.59 -1.07 -4.00
N ILE A 9 -8.04 -0.85 -2.77
CA ILE A 9 -7.93 0.45 -2.10
C ILE A 9 -6.94 0.29 -0.94
N VAL A 10 -5.81 0.98 -1.02
CA VAL A 10 -4.76 0.96 0.00
C VAL A 10 -4.88 2.24 0.83
N LEU A 11 -5.37 2.10 2.05
CA LEU A 11 -5.50 3.22 3.00
C LEU A 11 -4.15 3.53 3.65
N SER A 12 -3.58 4.67 3.30
CA SER A 12 -2.25 5.14 3.71
C SER A 12 -2.25 6.54 4.34
N ALA A 13 -3.39 7.22 4.43
CA ALA A 13 -3.51 8.57 5.03
C ALA A 13 -3.19 8.69 6.54
N GLY A 14 -2.96 7.58 7.24
CA GLY A 14 -2.70 7.59 8.68
C GLY A 14 -1.27 8.06 9.01
N VAL A 15 -1.13 8.96 9.99
CA VAL A 15 0.18 9.48 10.43
C VAL A 15 1.02 8.45 11.20
N GLY A 16 0.39 7.43 11.80
CA GLY A 16 1.11 6.41 12.55
C GLY A 16 1.74 6.92 13.85
N SER A 17 1.02 7.71 14.65
CA SER A 17 1.52 8.38 15.87
C SER A 17 2.21 7.46 16.90
N ARG A 18 1.86 6.18 16.93
CA ARG A 18 2.48 5.16 17.79
C ARG A 18 3.87 4.70 17.32
N MET A 19 4.29 5.10 16.12
CA MET A 19 5.59 4.73 15.55
C MET A 19 6.74 5.61 16.05
N ASN A 20 6.45 6.69 16.79
CA ASN A 20 7.44 7.65 17.31
C ASN A 20 8.47 8.06 16.23
N SER A 21 7.95 8.42 15.06
CA SER A 21 8.71 8.71 13.85
C SER A 21 8.14 9.97 13.22
N ASP A 22 9.02 10.86 12.75
CA ASP A 22 8.62 12.05 11.98
C ASP A 22 8.16 11.68 10.56
N ILE A 23 8.50 10.47 10.12
CA ILE A 23 8.06 9.89 8.84
C ILE A 23 6.75 9.13 9.08
N PRO A 24 5.67 9.41 8.31
CA PRO A 24 4.44 8.61 8.35
C PRO A 24 4.72 7.12 8.15
N LYS A 25 4.04 6.27 8.92
CA LYS A 25 4.36 4.84 9.03
C LYS A 25 4.56 4.13 7.68
N GLN A 26 3.71 4.41 6.70
CA GLN A 26 3.74 3.80 5.38
C GLN A 26 5.04 4.06 4.59
N TYR A 27 5.77 5.12 4.93
CA TYR A 27 7.01 5.52 4.25
C TYR A 27 8.27 5.15 5.02
N ILE A 28 8.16 4.56 6.21
CA ILE A 28 9.30 4.03 6.95
C ILE A 28 9.96 2.93 6.11
N GLU A 29 11.28 2.94 6.02
CA GLU A 29 12.03 1.91 5.30
C GLU A 29 12.04 0.58 6.05
N LEU A 30 11.85 -0.49 5.29
CA LEU A 30 12.00 -1.88 5.70
C LEU A 30 12.78 -2.59 4.60
N MET A 31 13.96 -3.12 4.92
CA MET A 31 14.83 -3.83 3.97
C MET A 31 15.13 -3.01 2.69
N GLY A 32 15.42 -1.71 2.87
CA GLY A 32 15.79 -0.79 1.79
C GLY A 32 14.64 -0.33 0.90
N LYS A 33 13.38 -0.55 1.31
CA LYS A 33 12.18 -0.05 0.60
C LYS A 33 11.14 0.45 1.61
N PRO A 34 10.36 1.51 1.29
CA PRO A 34 9.31 1.97 2.19
C PRO A 34 8.26 0.89 2.38
N ILE A 35 7.65 0.76 3.57
CA ILE A 35 6.66 -0.30 3.87
C ILE A 35 5.55 -0.39 2.81
N ILE A 36 5.07 0.76 2.30
CA ILE A 36 4.03 0.83 1.28
C ILE A 36 4.40 0.12 -0.03
N TYR A 37 5.70 0.01 -0.34
CA TYR A 37 6.19 -0.73 -1.50
C TYR A 37 5.70 -2.17 -1.49
N TYR A 38 5.78 -2.85 -0.35
CA TYR A 38 5.42 -4.26 -0.23
C TYR A 38 3.93 -4.49 -0.45
N THR A 39 3.09 -3.54 -0.01
CA THR A 39 1.64 -3.60 -0.25
C THR A 39 1.30 -3.37 -1.72
N ILE A 40 1.90 -2.35 -2.35
CA ILE A 40 1.68 -2.06 -3.78
C ILE A 40 2.12 -3.25 -4.62
N LYS A 41 3.34 -3.76 -4.38
CA LYS A 41 3.91 -4.92 -5.08
C LYS A 41 2.99 -6.14 -4.98
N ALA A 42 2.45 -6.44 -3.79
CA ALA A 42 1.55 -7.57 -3.61
C ALA A 42 0.26 -7.43 -4.43
N PHE A 43 -0.29 -6.22 -4.57
CA PHE A 43 -1.46 -5.98 -5.40
C PHE A 43 -1.13 -5.97 -6.89
N GLU A 44 0.04 -5.44 -7.30
CA GLU A 44 0.51 -5.51 -8.68
C GLU A 44 0.72 -6.96 -9.16
N GLU A 45 1.15 -7.85 -8.28
CA GLU A 45 1.33 -9.29 -8.55
C GLU A 45 0.01 -10.10 -8.43
N SER A 46 -1.10 -9.44 -8.07
CA SER A 46 -2.40 -10.08 -7.87
C SER A 46 -3.33 -9.95 -9.09
N ASN A 47 -4.58 -10.41 -8.94
CA ASN A 47 -5.59 -10.36 -10.01
C ASN A 47 -6.43 -9.07 -10.04
N VAL A 48 -6.05 -8.02 -9.29
CA VAL A 48 -6.77 -6.74 -9.32
C VAL A 48 -6.47 -5.98 -10.61
N ASP A 49 -7.47 -5.26 -11.12
CA ASP A 49 -7.38 -4.48 -12.36
C ASP A 49 -6.95 -3.01 -12.10
N GLY A 50 -6.65 -2.67 -10.85
CA GLY A 50 -6.18 -1.34 -10.46
C GLY A 50 -5.95 -1.20 -8.96
N ILE A 51 -5.18 -0.19 -8.60
CA ILE A 51 -4.84 0.17 -7.22
C ILE A 51 -5.14 1.65 -7.04
N VAL A 52 -5.89 1.99 -5.98
CA VAL A 52 -6.11 3.36 -5.51
C VAL A 52 -5.38 3.50 -4.18
N LEU A 53 -4.47 4.46 -4.11
CA LEU A 53 -3.79 4.83 -2.89
C LEU A 53 -4.49 6.04 -2.27
N VAL A 54 -4.82 5.96 -0.99
CA VAL A 54 -5.54 7.01 -0.23
C VAL A 54 -4.72 7.50 0.93
#